data_AF-A0A957RKY3-F1
#
_entry.id   AF-A0A957RKY3-F1
#
_cell.length_a   1.000
_cell.length_b   1.000
_cell.length_c   1.000
_cell.angle_alpha   90.00
_cell.angle_beta   90.00
_cell.angle_gamma   90.00
#
_symmetry.space_group_name_H-M   'P 1'
#
loop_
_entity.id
_entity.type
_entity.pdbx_description
1 polymer ?
#
loop_
_entity_poly.entity_id
_entity_poly.type
_entity_poly.pdbx_seq_one_letter_code
_entity_poly.pdbx_strand_id
1 'polypeptide(L)'
;MTAETSTDFLPNTNDMRLSEHEIGQLENADEVVRFFAALRYNVDDATPIDHSTLGLDSSDIKLEINEIRLIAKDPDDGAIVVYLLEVKSVTQALLQKIARRFRTLPDLALLVFTSDYETIDFVLLDRSQEKSQRIGQAMRQVIRPRQVTVARRRPTPVAQRVLSRFTFTEGDSLLQWEKLRSAFTLAEWTEEHFNNRALFSDYYLKSRIVDMPLWKLDVKPIGRELHKLMVGARKEFSGVVDKTIRTAFYEPIFKLLDFEFVVNKEGSSDGTEPDYYLYAPGDQDKPLAAVLSYVWNRNLDDIDPARDHETGNEIPGAL
;
A
#
# COMPACT_ATOMS: atom_id res chain seq x y z
N MET A 1 -0.10 -38.27 26.11
CA MET A 1 0.58 -37.32 25.21
C MET A 1 -0.41 -36.84 24.18
N THR A 2 -1.19 -35.83 24.56
CA THR A 2 -2.07 -35.09 23.67
C THR A 2 -1.21 -34.04 22.97
N ALA A 3 -1.10 -34.13 21.65
CA ALA A 3 -0.48 -33.10 20.84
C ALA A 3 -1.39 -31.87 20.88
N GLU A 4 -0.97 -30.85 21.62
CA GLU A 4 -1.50 -29.49 21.46
C GLU A 4 -1.21 -29.05 20.04
N THR A 5 -2.26 -28.94 19.24
CA THR A 5 -2.19 -28.23 17.97
C THR A 5 -2.04 -26.76 18.35
N SER A 6 -0.79 -26.28 18.40
CA SER A 6 -0.52 -24.85 18.26
C SER A 6 -1.14 -24.44 16.92
N THR A 7 -2.35 -23.91 16.96
CA THR A 7 -2.76 -22.91 15.99
C THR A 7 -1.85 -21.72 16.24
N ASP A 8 -0.65 -21.78 15.65
CA ASP A 8 0.12 -20.58 15.38
C ASP A 8 -0.83 -19.67 14.64
N PHE A 9 -1.30 -18.63 15.34
CA PHE A 9 -2.01 -17.53 14.73
C PHE A 9 -1.06 -16.97 13.68
N LEU A 10 -1.22 -17.38 12.42
CA LEU A 10 -0.61 -16.65 11.32
C LEU A 10 -0.99 -15.19 11.54
N PRO A 11 -0.02 -14.29 11.77
CA PRO A 11 -0.32 -12.89 11.98
C PRO A 11 -1.17 -12.45 10.79
N ASN A 12 -2.30 -11.80 11.06
CA ASN A 12 -3.26 -11.44 10.02
C ASN A 12 -2.54 -10.57 8.97
N THR A 13 -2.04 -11.14 7.88
CA THR A 13 -1.08 -10.49 6.95
C THR A 13 -1.68 -9.37 6.10
N ASN A 14 -2.90 -8.99 6.43
CA ASN A 14 -3.93 -8.57 5.51
C ASN A 14 -4.33 -7.14 5.95
N ASP A 15 -4.21 -6.18 5.03
CA ASP A 15 -4.46 -4.76 5.30
C ASP A 15 -5.90 -4.47 5.71
N MET A 16 -6.19 -3.75 6.78
CA MET A 16 -7.55 -3.41 7.20
C MET A 16 -8.34 -2.73 6.07
N ARG A 17 -9.58 -3.16 5.85
CA ARG A 17 -10.44 -2.54 4.84
C ARG A 17 -11.15 -1.35 5.47
N LEU A 18 -10.63 -0.14 5.22
CA LEU A 18 -11.22 1.08 5.76
C LEU A 18 -12.51 1.46 5.04
N SER A 19 -13.49 1.86 5.83
CA SER A 19 -14.75 2.48 5.41
C SER A 19 -14.69 4.00 5.50
N GLU A 20 -15.60 4.68 4.81
CA GLU A 20 -15.80 6.13 4.96
C GLU A 20 -16.09 6.52 6.40
N HIS A 21 -16.80 5.67 7.14
CA HIS A 21 -17.17 5.93 8.52
C HIS A 21 -15.95 5.96 9.45
N GLU A 22 -15.04 5.00 9.32
CA GLU A 22 -13.81 4.93 10.14
C GLU A 22 -12.90 6.14 9.90
N ILE A 23 -12.74 6.55 8.65
CA ILE A 23 -11.99 7.79 8.32
C ILE A 23 -12.76 9.02 8.80
N GLY A 24 -14.09 8.97 8.74
CA GLY A 24 -14.98 10.03 9.25
C GLY A 24 -14.82 10.31 10.74
N GLN A 25 -14.33 9.36 11.55
CA GLN A 25 -14.14 9.55 12.99
C GLN A 25 -12.88 10.35 13.36
N LEU A 26 -11.99 10.71 12.42
CA LEU A 26 -10.72 11.39 12.69
C LEU A 26 -10.88 12.87 13.09
N GLU A 27 -11.71 13.18 14.08
CA GLU A 27 -12.13 14.54 14.42
C GLU A 27 -11.23 15.25 15.44
N ASN A 28 -10.29 14.53 16.06
CA ASN A 28 -9.35 15.07 17.04
C ASN A 28 -8.10 14.16 17.17
N ALA A 29 -7.11 14.61 17.94
CA ALA A 29 -5.84 13.90 18.12
C ALA A 29 -6.01 12.48 18.68
N ASP A 30 -6.92 12.27 19.63
CA ASP A 30 -7.14 10.96 20.25
C ASP A 30 -7.79 9.97 19.28
N GLU A 31 -8.64 10.44 18.36
CA GLU A 31 -9.18 9.61 17.29
C GLU A 31 -8.13 9.23 16.26
N VAL A 32 -7.18 10.12 15.96
CA VAL A 32 -6.03 9.76 15.12
C VAL A 32 -5.16 8.70 15.82
N VAL A 33 -4.93 8.81 17.13
CA VAL A 33 -4.24 7.77 17.91
C VAL A 33 -5.00 6.44 17.84
N ARG A 34 -6.32 6.44 18.09
CA ARG A 34 -7.16 5.23 17.99
C ARG A 34 -7.12 4.60 16.60
N PHE A 35 -7.08 5.43 15.56
CA PHE A 35 -6.95 4.96 14.18
C PHE A 35 -5.63 4.21 13.95
N PHE A 36 -4.50 4.74 14.41
CA PHE A 36 -3.22 4.03 14.31
C PHE A 36 -3.16 2.76 15.17
N ALA A 37 -3.81 2.75 16.33
CA ALA A 37 -3.99 1.54 17.13
C ALA A 37 -4.78 0.46 16.35
N ALA A 38 -5.87 0.84 15.67
CA ALA A 38 -6.64 -0.08 14.82
C ALA A 38 -5.81 -0.59 13.62
N LEU A 39 -4.90 0.23 13.11
CA LEU A 39 -3.90 -0.14 12.12
C LEU A 39 -2.73 -0.95 12.70
N ARG A 40 -2.79 -1.33 13.99
CA ARG A 40 -1.84 -2.22 14.69
C ARG A 40 -0.47 -1.61 14.97
N TYR A 41 -0.39 -0.30 15.03
CA TYR A 41 0.77 0.38 15.60
C TYR A 41 0.68 0.38 17.13
N ASN A 42 1.83 0.44 17.80
CA ASN A 42 1.90 0.66 19.24
C ASN A 42 1.60 2.14 19.54
N VAL A 43 0.64 2.39 20.41
CA VAL A 43 0.21 3.74 20.81
C VAL A 43 0.38 4.00 22.32
N ASP A 44 1.02 3.09 23.05
CA ASP A 44 1.15 3.19 24.52
C ASP A 44 1.94 4.43 24.94
N ASP A 45 2.88 4.86 24.10
CA ASP A 45 3.71 6.06 24.28
C ASP A 45 3.07 7.34 23.73
N ALA A 46 1.78 7.32 23.31
CA ALA A 46 1.15 8.46 22.66
C ALA A 46 1.05 9.67 23.61
N THR A 47 1.82 10.72 23.32
CA THR A 47 1.99 11.87 24.23
C THR A 47 2.34 13.15 23.48
N PRO A 48 1.90 14.33 23.96
CA PRO A 48 2.43 15.61 23.49
C PRO A 48 3.95 15.67 23.68
N ILE A 49 4.65 16.23 22.71
CA ILE A 49 6.10 16.41 22.74
C ILE A 49 6.50 17.85 22.42
N ASP A 50 7.60 18.29 23.00
CA ASP A 50 8.13 19.63 22.74
C ASP A 50 8.70 19.77 21.33
N HIS A 51 8.60 20.97 20.74
CA HIS A 51 9.22 21.28 19.45
C HIS A 51 10.72 20.96 19.40
N SER A 52 11.43 21.11 20.51
CA SER A 52 12.86 20.82 20.59
C SER A 52 13.18 19.34 20.37
N THR A 53 12.26 18.41 20.69
CA THR A 53 12.44 16.98 20.49
C THR A 53 12.70 16.64 19.02
N LEU A 54 12.09 17.39 18.11
CA LEU A 54 12.24 17.22 16.65
C LEU A 54 13.16 18.28 16.01
N GLY A 55 13.83 19.11 16.80
CA GLY A 55 14.63 20.24 16.29
C GLY A 55 13.79 21.29 15.56
N LEU A 56 12.55 21.48 16.00
CA LEU A 56 11.54 22.42 15.48
C LEU A 56 11.41 23.69 16.36
N ASP A 57 12.44 24.00 17.13
CA ASP A 57 12.44 25.02 18.18
C ASP A 57 12.61 26.47 17.70
N SER A 58 12.88 26.67 16.40
CA SER A 58 13.00 28.02 15.82
C SER A 58 11.71 28.83 15.97
N SER A 59 11.84 30.10 16.30
CA SER A 59 10.75 31.02 16.64
C SER A 59 9.63 31.03 15.60
N ASP A 60 10.00 30.98 14.33
CA ASP A 60 9.06 30.98 13.22
C ASP A 60 8.31 29.65 13.04
N ILE A 61 8.92 28.50 13.37
CA ILE A 61 8.23 27.20 13.37
C ILE A 61 7.24 27.12 14.54
N LYS A 62 7.64 27.58 15.73
CA LYS A 62 6.75 27.62 16.92
C LYS A 62 5.51 28.48 16.70
N LEU A 63 5.58 29.48 15.82
CA LEU A 63 4.43 30.28 15.46
C LEU A 63 3.48 29.56 14.48
N GLU A 64 3.94 28.56 13.73
CA GLU A 64 3.14 27.83 12.74
C GLU A 64 2.55 26.52 13.29
N ILE A 65 3.21 25.90 14.26
CA ILE A 65 2.82 24.63 14.87
C ILE A 65 2.24 24.89 16.26
N ASN A 66 0.95 24.62 16.43
CA ASN A 66 0.24 24.77 17.69
C ASN A 66 0.61 23.63 18.66
N GLU A 67 0.60 22.39 18.18
CA GLU A 67 0.88 21.20 18.99
C GLU A 67 1.61 20.13 18.17
N ILE A 68 2.47 19.37 18.85
CA ILE A 68 3.14 18.18 18.29
C ILE A 68 2.87 17.03 19.24
N ARG A 69 2.44 15.90 18.68
CA ARG A 69 2.17 14.68 19.43
C ARG A 69 2.90 13.51 18.79
N LEU A 70 3.63 12.74 19.60
CA LEU A 70 3.97 11.37 19.24
C LEU A 70 2.68 10.55 19.34
N ILE A 71 2.22 9.93 18.26
CA ILE A 71 0.93 9.22 18.28
C ILE A 71 1.07 7.71 18.17
N ALA A 72 2.10 7.22 17.49
CA ALA A 72 2.33 5.79 17.34
C ALA A 72 3.77 5.46 16.96
N LYS A 73 4.17 4.21 17.21
CA LYS A 73 5.39 3.58 16.71
C LYS A 73 5.03 2.23 16.09
N ASP A 74 5.82 1.72 15.15
CA ASP A 74 5.63 0.31 14.77
C ASP A 74 5.81 -0.61 15.98
N PRO A 75 5.16 -1.79 15.97
CA PRO A 75 5.23 -2.73 17.08
C PRO A 75 6.49 -3.61 17.09
N ASP A 76 7.36 -3.55 16.08
CA ASP A 76 8.51 -4.45 15.93
C ASP A 76 9.75 -3.90 16.64
N ASP A 77 10.31 -2.80 16.12
CA ASP A 77 11.53 -2.16 16.65
C ASP A 77 11.34 -0.66 16.96
N GLY A 78 10.19 -0.09 16.62
CA GLY A 78 9.85 1.31 16.82
C GLY A 78 10.59 2.27 15.88
N ALA A 79 11.20 1.78 14.79
CA ALA A 79 11.89 2.60 13.80
C ALA A 79 10.94 3.51 12.99
N ILE A 80 9.72 3.05 12.68
CA ILE A 80 8.65 3.88 12.12
C ILE A 80 7.98 4.64 13.26
N VAL A 81 8.07 5.95 13.21
CA VAL A 81 7.47 6.83 14.21
C VAL A 81 6.44 7.74 13.56
N VAL A 82 5.25 7.78 14.13
CA VAL A 82 4.14 8.58 13.64
C VAL A 82 3.98 9.81 14.53
N TYR A 83 4.01 11.00 13.91
CA TYR A 83 3.82 12.27 14.60
C TYR A 83 2.59 12.99 14.06
N LEU A 84 1.77 13.54 14.95
CA LEU A 84 0.69 14.47 14.61
C LEU A 84 1.14 15.89 14.90
N LEU A 85 0.99 16.76 13.91
CA LEU A 85 1.31 18.18 13.97
C LEU A 85 0.05 18.97 13.68
N GLU A 86 -0.48 19.62 14.72
CA GLU A 86 -1.54 20.61 14.57
C GLU A 86 -0.93 21.95 14.20
N VAL A 87 -1.26 22.45 13.01
CA VAL A 87 -0.63 23.63 12.42
C VAL A 87 -1.66 24.70 12.08
N LYS A 88 -1.23 25.95 11.98
CA LYS A 88 -2.12 27.04 11.53
C LYS A 88 -2.60 26.85 10.10
N SER A 89 -1.72 26.38 9.23
CA SER A 89 -2.03 26.05 7.84
C SER A 89 -1.04 25.03 7.29
N VAL A 90 -1.52 24.07 6.51
CA VAL A 90 -0.66 23.10 5.83
C VAL A 90 -0.19 23.72 4.52
N THR A 91 1.08 24.13 4.46
CA THR A 91 1.68 24.70 3.24
C THR A 91 2.88 23.88 2.79
N GLN A 92 3.15 23.85 1.48
CA GLN A 92 4.35 23.20 0.94
C GLN A 92 5.64 23.76 1.53
N ALA A 93 5.68 25.06 1.83
CA ALA A 93 6.83 25.69 2.49
C ALA A 93 7.07 25.13 3.90
N LEU A 94 6.01 24.98 4.69
CA LEU A 94 6.08 24.40 6.04
C LEU A 94 6.51 22.92 5.98
N LEU A 95 5.89 22.12 5.10
CA LEU A 95 6.23 20.71 4.91
C LEU A 95 7.71 20.53 4.56
N GLN A 96 8.21 21.28 3.58
CA GLN A 96 9.62 21.23 3.19
C GLN A 96 10.56 21.67 4.31
N LYS A 97 10.16 22.66 5.12
CA LYS A 97 10.93 23.13 6.25
C LYS A 97 11.04 22.08 7.35
N ILE A 98 9.93 21.40 7.66
CA ILE A 98 9.90 20.30 8.65
C ILE A 98 10.67 19.08 8.13
N ALA A 99 10.45 18.66 6.88
CA ALA A 99 11.13 17.52 6.27
C ALA A 99 12.67 17.65 6.32
N ARG A 100 13.21 18.87 6.19
CA ARG A 100 14.66 19.12 6.32
C ARG A 100 15.20 18.82 7.71
N ARG A 101 14.42 18.96 8.78
CA ARG A 101 14.83 18.67 10.16
C ARG A 101 14.95 17.18 10.42
N PHE A 102 14.07 16.39 9.80
CA PHE A 102 14.12 14.94 9.86
C PHE A 102 15.33 14.32 9.14
N ARG A 103 16.11 15.11 8.39
CA ARG A 103 17.33 14.62 7.73
C ARG A 103 18.38 14.07 8.69
N THR A 104 18.43 14.61 9.90
CA THR A 104 19.39 14.20 10.93
C THR A 104 18.80 13.24 11.95
N LEU A 105 17.49 13.00 11.91
CA LEU A 105 16.82 12.07 12.82
C LEU A 105 16.91 10.65 12.27
N PRO A 106 17.10 9.62 13.12
CA PRO A 106 17.18 8.24 12.64
C PRO A 106 15.83 7.71 12.15
N ASP A 107 14.73 8.25 12.67
CA ASP A 107 13.38 7.70 12.51
C ASP A 107 12.86 7.65 11.06
N LEU A 108 12.12 6.59 10.74
CA LEU A 108 11.28 6.49 9.56
C LEU A 108 9.96 7.22 9.84
N ALA A 109 10.00 8.55 9.71
CA ALA A 109 8.91 9.40 10.18
C ALA A 109 7.73 9.48 9.18
N LEU A 110 6.56 9.07 9.65
CA LEU A 110 5.27 9.34 9.02
C LEU A 110 4.62 10.52 9.75
N LEU A 111 4.40 11.63 9.05
CA LEU A 111 3.83 12.83 9.63
C LEU A 111 2.35 12.94 9.29
N VAL A 112 1.55 13.37 10.26
CA VAL A 112 0.13 13.68 10.10
C VAL A 112 -0.03 15.16 10.37
N PHE A 113 -0.57 15.91 9.42
CA PHE A 113 -0.81 17.35 9.54
C PHE A 113 -2.28 17.65 9.48
N THR A 114 -2.70 18.64 10.26
CA THR A 114 -4.07 19.13 10.26
C THR A 114 -4.11 20.55 10.81
N SER A 115 -5.04 21.36 10.32
CA SER A 115 -5.37 22.65 10.93
C SER A 115 -6.70 22.65 11.69
N ASP A 116 -7.61 21.73 11.33
CA ASP A 116 -8.99 21.74 11.80
C ASP A 116 -9.68 20.35 11.86
N TYR A 117 -8.96 19.28 11.50
CA TYR A 117 -9.46 17.91 11.37
C TYR A 117 -10.57 17.71 10.31
N GLU A 118 -10.85 18.70 9.47
CA GLU A 118 -11.69 18.51 8.29
C GLU A 118 -10.87 17.99 7.12
N THR A 119 -9.62 18.45 7.01
CA THR A 119 -8.62 17.94 6.08
C THR A 119 -7.39 17.46 6.84
N ILE A 120 -6.98 16.22 6.58
CA ILE A 120 -5.83 15.60 7.21
C ILE A 120 -4.83 15.21 6.13
N ASP A 121 -3.59 15.65 6.29
CA ASP A 121 -2.50 15.39 5.38
C ASP A 121 -1.55 14.36 5.98
N PHE A 122 -1.48 13.19 5.38
CA PHE A 122 -0.49 12.17 5.71
C PHE A 122 0.73 12.39 4.84
N VAL A 123 1.92 12.42 5.43
CA VAL A 123 3.17 12.76 4.74
C VAL A 123 4.26 11.75 5.10
N LEU A 124 4.67 10.98 4.09
CA LEU A 124 5.81 10.07 4.19
C LEU A 124 7.10 10.81 3.82
N LEU A 125 8.11 10.76 4.68
CA LEU A 125 9.41 11.37 4.42
C LEU A 125 10.36 10.40 3.70
N ASP A 126 10.31 10.40 2.37
CA ASP A 126 11.12 9.51 1.54
C ASP A 126 12.57 9.96 1.49
N ARG A 127 13.49 9.11 1.96
CA ARG A 127 14.93 9.38 2.00
C ARG A 127 15.59 8.66 0.83
N SER A 128 16.17 9.43 -0.09
CA SER A 128 16.93 8.90 -1.21
C SER A 128 18.35 9.43 -1.23
N GLN A 129 19.27 8.70 -1.87
CA GLN A 129 20.59 9.22 -2.19
C GLN A 129 20.62 9.62 -3.66
N GLU A 130 20.85 10.90 -3.93
CA GLU A 130 20.99 11.41 -5.28
C GLU A 130 22.47 11.62 -5.61
N LYS A 131 22.89 11.20 -6.81
CA LYS A 131 24.21 11.54 -7.34
C LYS A 131 24.29 13.05 -7.47
N SER A 132 25.33 13.66 -6.90
CA SER A 132 25.60 15.08 -7.15
C SER A 132 25.85 15.28 -8.64
N GLN A 133 25.23 16.29 -9.25
CA GLN A 133 25.47 16.65 -10.65
C GLN A 133 26.89 17.16 -10.90
N ARG A 134 27.71 17.37 -9.85
CA ARG A 134 29.11 17.79 -9.95
C ARG A 134 30.04 16.59 -9.77
N ILE A 135 30.92 16.40 -10.75
CA ILE A 135 31.99 15.38 -10.74
C ILE A 135 32.85 15.55 -9.48
N GLY A 136 33.03 14.48 -8.71
CA GLY A 136 33.87 14.45 -7.50
C GLY A 136 33.17 14.82 -6.19
N GLN A 137 31.87 15.15 -6.18
CA GLN A 137 31.12 15.33 -4.95
C GLN A 137 30.47 14.03 -4.46
N ALA A 138 30.49 13.82 -3.14
CA ALA A 138 29.80 12.73 -2.47
C ALA A 138 28.29 12.75 -2.76
N MET A 139 27.66 11.57 -2.71
CA MET A 139 26.21 11.42 -2.87
C MET A 139 25.49 12.30 -1.84
N ARG A 140 24.47 13.03 -2.28
CA ARG A 140 23.69 13.90 -1.42
C ARG A 140 22.44 13.14 -1.00
N GLN A 141 22.26 12.94 0.29
CA GLN A 141 20.99 12.49 0.83
C GLN A 141 19.92 13.56 0.58
N VAL A 142 18.80 13.20 -0.01
CA VAL A 142 17.65 14.08 -0.23
C VAL A 142 16.46 13.49 0.53
N ILE A 143 15.70 14.36 1.18
CA ILE A 143 14.41 14.00 1.78
C ILE A 143 13.33 14.65 0.94
N ARG A 144 12.40 13.82 0.46
CA ARG A 144 11.24 14.23 -0.32
C ARG A 144 9.97 13.90 0.47
N PRO A 145 9.20 14.89 0.94
CA PRO A 145 7.89 14.63 1.50
C PRO A 145 6.94 14.18 0.39
N ARG A 146 6.30 13.02 0.57
CA ARG A 146 5.20 12.53 -0.28
C ARG A 146 3.92 12.68 0.50
N GLN A 147 2.93 13.37 -0.04
CA GLN A 147 1.73 13.78 0.67
C GLN A 147 0.49 13.13 0.09
N VAL A 148 -0.41 12.66 0.97
CA VAL A 148 -1.76 12.25 0.64
C VAL A 148 -2.73 13.04 1.51
N THR A 149 -3.55 13.86 0.86
CA THR A 149 -4.56 14.70 1.49
C THR A 149 -5.88 13.95 1.59
N VAL A 150 -6.51 13.98 2.77
CA VAL A 150 -7.74 13.25 3.07
C VAL A 150 -8.79 14.23 3.60
N ALA A 151 -9.86 14.41 2.85
CA ALA A 151 -11.06 15.09 3.35
C ALA A 151 -11.84 14.13 4.25
N ARG A 152 -11.86 14.38 5.57
CA ARG A 152 -12.38 13.45 6.59
C ARG A 152 -13.80 12.96 6.29
N ARG A 153 -14.70 13.87 5.94
CA ARG A 153 -16.13 13.57 5.72
C ARG A 153 -16.43 12.94 4.36
N ARG A 154 -15.49 13.01 3.42
CA ARG A 154 -15.66 12.49 2.07
C ARG A 154 -14.30 12.04 1.50
N PRO A 155 -13.71 10.98 2.09
CA PRO A 155 -12.41 10.51 1.63
C PRO A 155 -12.54 9.96 0.21
N THR A 156 -11.57 10.24 -0.64
CA THR A 156 -11.54 9.69 -1.99
C THR A 156 -11.24 8.19 -1.95
N PRO A 157 -11.65 7.40 -2.95
CA PRO A 157 -11.26 6.00 -3.07
C PRO A 157 -9.73 5.78 -3.08
N VAL A 158 -8.97 6.74 -3.61
CA VAL A 158 -7.49 6.72 -3.56
C VAL A 158 -7.00 6.84 -2.11
N ALA A 159 -7.50 7.83 -1.36
CA ALA A 159 -7.14 8.01 0.04
C ALA A 159 -7.49 6.78 0.89
N GLN A 160 -8.68 6.21 0.72
CA GLN A 160 -9.08 4.98 1.41
C GLN A 160 -8.12 3.81 1.16
N ARG A 161 -7.73 3.60 -0.11
CA ARG A 161 -6.78 2.54 -0.48
C ARG A 161 -5.43 2.77 0.16
N VAL A 162 -4.89 3.99 0.09
CA VAL A 162 -3.60 4.31 0.72
C VAL A 162 -3.65 4.12 2.23
N LEU A 163 -4.65 4.68 2.90
CA LEU A 163 -4.79 4.54 4.35
C LEU A 163 -4.99 3.08 4.77
N SER A 164 -5.65 2.26 3.97
CA SER A 164 -5.79 0.82 4.24
C SER A 164 -4.41 0.13 4.26
N ARG A 165 -3.51 0.53 3.34
CA ARG A 165 -2.12 0.04 3.27
C ARG A 165 -1.26 0.45 4.47
N PHE A 166 -1.74 1.34 5.34
CA PHE A 166 -0.99 1.70 6.54
C PHE A 166 -1.00 0.59 7.58
N THR A 167 -1.98 -0.31 7.55
CA THR A 167 -2.08 -1.44 8.50
C THR A 167 -0.72 -2.13 8.66
N PHE A 168 -0.23 -2.32 9.88
CA PHE A 168 1.03 -3.02 10.09
C PHE A 168 0.84 -4.52 9.82
N THR A 169 1.43 -5.00 8.73
CA THR A 169 1.29 -6.41 8.29
C THR A 169 2.59 -7.03 7.78
N GLU A 170 3.64 -6.24 7.62
CA GLU A 170 4.95 -6.72 7.21
C GLU A 170 5.72 -7.30 8.41
N GLY A 171 6.72 -8.14 8.12
CA GLY A 171 7.50 -8.83 9.14
C GLY A 171 8.46 -7.94 9.92
N ASP A 172 8.80 -6.77 9.37
CA ASP A 172 9.69 -5.79 10.00
C ASP A 172 9.37 -4.36 9.53
N SER A 173 9.97 -3.39 10.22
CA SER A 173 9.82 -1.95 9.95
C SER A 173 10.29 -1.51 8.55
N LEU A 174 11.32 -2.13 7.98
CA LEU A 174 11.81 -1.74 6.65
C LEU A 174 10.84 -2.17 5.55
N LEU A 175 10.35 -3.41 5.61
CA LEU A 175 9.34 -3.93 4.71
C LEU A 175 8.03 -3.11 4.85
N GLN A 176 7.61 -2.81 6.07
CA GLN A 176 6.43 -1.95 6.29
C GLN A 176 6.65 -0.56 5.68
N TRP A 177 7.84 0.02 5.82
CA TRP A 177 8.17 1.30 5.22
C TRP A 177 8.15 1.27 3.69
N GLU A 178 8.65 0.20 3.09
CA GLU A 178 8.58 -0.04 1.65
C GLU A 178 7.13 -0.15 1.16
N LYS A 179 6.27 -0.87 1.90
CA LYS A 179 4.84 -0.92 1.63
C LYS A 179 4.21 0.47 1.64
N LEU A 180 4.48 1.27 2.68
CA LEU A 180 3.98 2.64 2.79
C LEU A 180 4.48 3.48 1.60
N ARG A 181 5.78 3.43 1.28
CA ARG A 181 6.37 4.17 0.15
C ARG A 181 5.71 3.80 -1.18
N SER A 182 5.44 2.51 -1.42
CA SER A 182 4.71 2.04 -2.60
C SER A 182 3.29 2.60 -2.63
N ALA A 183 2.56 2.60 -1.51
CA ALA A 183 1.21 3.16 -1.43
C ALA A 183 1.17 4.67 -1.73
N PHE A 184 2.11 5.44 -1.19
CA PHE A 184 2.25 6.88 -1.48
C PHE A 184 2.64 7.14 -2.93
N THR A 185 3.59 6.37 -3.47
CA THR A 185 4.01 6.49 -4.87
C THR A 185 2.84 6.20 -5.78
N LEU A 186 2.06 5.14 -5.50
CA LEU A 186 0.88 4.81 -6.28
C LEU A 186 -0.12 5.97 -6.26
N ALA A 187 -0.45 6.55 -5.10
CA ALA A 187 -1.38 7.69 -5.03
C ALA A 187 -0.99 8.92 -5.86
N GLU A 188 0.31 9.18 -6.09
CA GLU A 188 0.74 10.29 -6.97
C GLU A 188 0.27 10.12 -8.42
N TRP A 189 0.15 8.87 -8.89
CA TRP A 189 -0.14 8.53 -10.29
C TRP A 189 -1.51 7.89 -10.50
N THR A 190 -2.23 7.58 -9.43
CA THR A 190 -3.46 6.77 -9.52
C THR A 190 -4.69 7.66 -9.62
N GLU A 191 -5.38 7.58 -10.75
CA GLU A 191 -6.70 8.17 -10.93
C GLU A 191 -7.77 7.50 -10.04
N GLU A 192 -8.89 8.21 -9.83
CA GLU A 192 -9.96 7.78 -8.91
C GLU A 192 -10.49 6.37 -9.20
N HIS A 193 -10.53 5.99 -10.48
CA HIS A 193 -11.17 4.76 -10.96
C HIS A 193 -10.22 3.67 -11.45
N PHE A 194 -8.94 3.98 -11.68
CA PHE A 194 -8.00 3.03 -12.27
C PHE A 194 -6.93 2.67 -11.25
N ASN A 195 -6.76 1.38 -10.96
CA ASN A 195 -5.58 0.86 -10.26
C ASN A 195 -4.74 0.04 -11.24
N ASN A 196 -4.18 0.70 -12.23
CA ASN A 196 -3.55 0.00 -13.35
C ASN A 196 -2.09 -0.39 -13.09
N ARG A 197 -1.48 -0.05 -11.94
CA ARG A 197 -0.03 -0.29 -11.67
C ARG A 197 0.85 0.01 -12.90
N ALA A 198 0.55 1.11 -13.61
CA ALA A 198 1.22 1.53 -14.84
C ALA A 198 1.08 0.58 -16.08
N LEU A 199 0.19 -0.41 -16.06
CA LEU A 199 -0.10 -1.26 -17.23
C LEU A 199 -0.62 -0.46 -18.43
N PHE A 200 -1.40 0.59 -18.17
CA PHE A 200 -1.89 1.52 -19.18
C PHE A 200 -1.75 2.94 -18.65
N SER A 201 -1.44 3.91 -19.50
CA SER A 201 -1.56 5.32 -19.11
C SER A 201 -3.03 5.71 -18.94
N ASP A 202 -3.34 6.56 -17.96
CA ASP A 202 -4.72 7.03 -17.78
C ASP A 202 -5.23 7.83 -18.97
N TYR A 203 -4.34 8.57 -19.65
CA TYR A 203 -4.67 9.22 -20.91
C TYR A 203 -5.16 8.23 -21.96
N TYR A 204 -4.51 7.06 -22.07
CA TYR A 204 -4.94 6.01 -22.98
C TYR A 204 -6.33 5.49 -22.62
N LEU A 205 -6.59 5.22 -21.34
CA LEU A 205 -7.89 4.74 -20.85
C LEU A 205 -9.03 5.76 -21.04
N LYS A 206 -8.75 7.05 -20.79
CA LYS A 206 -9.74 8.13 -20.84
C LYS A 206 -9.95 8.73 -22.23
N SER A 207 -8.98 8.62 -23.13
CA SER A 207 -8.98 9.41 -24.37
C SER A 207 -8.81 8.58 -25.65
N ARG A 208 -8.17 7.40 -25.59
CA ARG A 208 -7.80 6.66 -26.81
C ARG A 208 -8.73 5.49 -27.10
N ILE A 209 -9.23 4.83 -26.06
CA ILE A 209 -10.04 3.61 -26.21
C ILE A 209 -11.54 3.85 -26.05
N VAL A 210 -11.97 5.04 -25.65
CA VAL A 210 -13.38 5.34 -25.34
C VAL A 210 -14.32 5.13 -26.53
N ASP A 211 -13.83 5.39 -27.74
CA ASP A 211 -14.62 5.22 -28.97
C ASP A 211 -14.58 3.78 -29.52
N MET A 212 -13.74 2.91 -28.96
CA MET A 212 -13.66 1.53 -29.42
C MET A 212 -14.94 0.76 -29.07
N PRO A 213 -15.45 -0.11 -29.96
CA PRO A 213 -16.63 -0.93 -29.67
C PRO A 213 -16.48 -1.75 -28.38
N LEU A 214 -15.27 -2.23 -28.10
CA LEU A 214 -14.94 -2.99 -26.88
C LEU A 214 -15.20 -2.18 -25.60
N TRP A 215 -15.02 -0.86 -25.62
CA TRP A 215 -15.25 0.01 -24.45
C TRP A 215 -16.74 0.23 -24.16
N LYS A 216 -17.61 -0.10 -25.11
CA LYS A 216 -19.07 -0.02 -24.97
C LYS A 216 -19.70 -1.34 -24.48
N LEU A 217 -18.89 -2.39 -24.28
CA LEU A 217 -19.37 -3.66 -23.76
C LEU A 217 -19.89 -3.48 -22.33
N ASP A 218 -21.04 -4.08 -22.03
CA ASP A 218 -21.54 -4.12 -20.66
C ASP A 218 -20.76 -5.17 -19.86
N VAL A 219 -19.75 -4.72 -19.13
CA VAL A 219 -18.93 -5.58 -18.27
C VAL A 219 -19.58 -5.82 -16.90
N LYS A 220 -20.72 -5.20 -16.57
CA LYS A 220 -21.35 -5.33 -15.24
C LYS A 220 -21.79 -6.76 -14.89
N PRO A 221 -22.30 -7.60 -15.82
CA PRO A 221 -22.65 -8.98 -15.50
C PRO A 221 -21.41 -9.77 -15.04
N ILE A 222 -20.34 -9.75 -15.84
CA ILE A 222 -19.06 -10.40 -15.53
C ILE A 222 -18.47 -9.81 -14.24
N GLY A 223 -18.46 -8.48 -14.10
CA GLY A 223 -17.95 -7.79 -12.93
C GLY A 223 -18.68 -8.16 -11.64
N ARG A 224 -19.99 -8.43 -11.68
CA ARG A 224 -20.75 -8.90 -10.51
C ARG A 224 -20.35 -10.31 -10.10
N GLU A 225 -20.16 -11.22 -11.06
CA GLU A 225 -19.70 -12.58 -10.75
C GLU A 225 -18.25 -12.57 -10.22
N LEU A 226 -17.37 -11.79 -10.84
CA LEU A 226 -16.01 -11.58 -10.34
C LEU A 226 -16.02 -10.99 -8.92
N HIS A 227 -16.90 -10.03 -8.64
CA HIS A 227 -17.01 -9.44 -7.31
C HIS A 227 -17.41 -10.48 -6.24
N LYS A 228 -18.29 -11.44 -6.56
CA LYS A 228 -18.66 -12.51 -5.62
C LYS A 228 -17.44 -13.36 -5.22
N LEU A 229 -16.58 -13.68 -6.19
CA LEU A 229 -15.31 -14.37 -5.91
C LEU A 229 -14.39 -13.51 -5.04
N MET A 230 -14.32 -12.20 -5.32
CA MET A 230 -13.43 -11.27 -4.60
C MET A 230 -13.85 -10.96 -3.16
N VAL A 231 -15.15 -10.92 -2.84
CA VAL A 231 -15.64 -10.50 -1.51
C VAL A 231 -15.20 -11.46 -0.41
N GLY A 232 -15.18 -12.76 -0.68
CA GLY A 232 -14.74 -13.80 0.25
C GLY A 232 -13.25 -14.12 0.19
N ALA A 233 -12.59 -13.80 -0.94
CA ALA A 233 -11.23 -14.22 -1.27
C ALA A 233 -10.22 -13.96 -0.14
N ARG A 234 -10.29 -12.79 0.51
CA ARG A 234 -9.38 -12.46 1.61
C ARG A 234 -9.49 -13.42 2.79
N LYS A 235 -10.72 -13.83 3.15
CA LYS A 235 -10.94 -14.77 4.25
C LYS A 235 -10.60 -16.20 3.82
N GLU A 236 -10.86 -16.53 2.56
CA GLU A 236 -10.75 -17.89 2.02
C GLU A 236 -9.33 -18.28 1.62
N PHE A 237 -8.51 -17.33 1.15
CA PHE A 237 -7.21 -17.62 0.53
C PHE A 237 -5.99 -17.13 1.30
N SER A 238 -6.17 -16.40 2.41
CA SER A 238 -5.03 -15.99 3.23
C SER A 238 -4.31 -17.18 3.87
N GLY A 239 -3.01 -17.28 3.62
CA GLY A 239 -2.17 -18.40 4.09
C GLY A 239 -2.43 -19.72 3.37
N VAL A 240 -3.18 -19.70 2.26
CA VAL A 240 -3.48 -20.89 1.46
C VAL A 240 -2.44 -21.04 0.35
N VAL A 241 -2.02 -22.28 0.10
CA VAL A 241 -1.06 -22.64 -0.96
C VAL A 241 -1.58 -22.35 -2.37
N ASP A 242 -0.67 -22.05 -3.29
CA ASP A 242 -0.99 -21.51 -4.62
C ASP A 242 -1.88 -22.45 -5.43
N LYS A 243 -1.60 -23.76 -5.43
CA LYS A 243 -2.44 -24.78 -6.10
C LYS A 243 -3.93 -24.70 -5.74
N THR A 244 -4.25 -24.41 -4.48
CA THR A 244 -5.65 -24.31 -4.03
C THR A 244 -6.29 -23.03 -4.56
N ILE A 245 -5.55 -21.92 -4.54
CA ILE A 245 -6.01 -20.62 -5.04
C ILE A 245 -6.23 -20.68 -6.55
N ARG A 246 -5.32 -21.31 -7.30
CA ARG A 246 -5.48 -21.60 -8.73
C ARG A 246 -6.83 -22.19 -9.08
N THR A 247 -7.16 -23.31 -8.45
CA THR A 247 -8.39 -24.07 -8.73
C THR A 247 -9.65 -23.32 -8.27
N ALA A 248 -9.59 -22.65 -7.11
CA ALA A 248 -10.75 -22.03 -6.48
C ALA A 248 -10.99 -20.56 -6.92
N PHE A 249 -10.00 -19.91 -7.52
CA PHE A 249 -10.05 -18.48 -7.83
C PHE A 249 -9.60 -18.15 -9.26
N TYR A 250 -8.34 -18.45 -9.64
CA TYR A 250 -7.82 -18.06 -10.95
C TYR A 250 -8.53 -18.77 -12.12
N GLU A 251 -8.66 -20.09 -12.07
CA GLU A 251 -9.31 -20.86 -13.14
C GLU A 251 -10.80 -20.51 -13.34
N PRO A 252 -11.60 -20.32 -12.27
CA PRO A 252 -12.95 -19.75 -12.40
C PRO A 252 -12.98 -18.39 -13.10
N ILE A 253 -11.99 -17.51 -12.85
CA ILE A 253 -11.90 -16.21 -13.50
C ILE A 253 -11.58 -16.38 -14.99
N PHE A 254 -10.65 -17.26 -15.36
CA PHE A 254 -10.34 -17.51 -16.77
C PHE A 254 -11.57 -17.99 -17.53
N LYS A 255 -12.32 -18.94 -16.95
CA LYS A 255 -13.58 -19.43 -17.53
C LYS A 255 -14.65 -18.33 -17.63
N LEU A 256 -14.78 -17.49 -16.60
CA LEU A 256 -15.74 -16.38 -16.59
C LEU A 256 -15.42 -15.33 -17.66
N LEU A 257 -14.14 -15.15 -17.97
CA LEU A 257 -13.65 -14.26 -19.02
C LEU A 257 -13.57 -14.92 -20.40
N ASP A 258 -14.06 -16.16 -20.52
CA ASP A 258 -14.08 -16.94 -21.76
C ASP A 258 -12.68 -17.20 -22.34
N PHE A 259 -11.68 -17.43 -21.47
CA PHE A 259 -10.37 -17.91 -21.89
C PHE A 259 -10.31 -19.44 -21.83
N GLU A 260 -9.76 -20.05 -22.87
CA GLU A 260 -9.17 -21.38 -22.76
C GLU A 260 -7.79 -21.25 -22.12
N PHE A 261 -7.42 -22.19 -21.24
CA PHE A 261 -6.12 -22.13 -20.57
C PHE A 261 -5.45 -23.49 -20.50
N VAL A 262 -4.12 -23.47 -20.57
CA VAL A 262 -3.26 -24.64 -20.38
C VAL A 262 -2.38 -24.39 -19.17
N VAL A 263 -2.39 -25.33 -18.22
CA VAL A 263 -1.44 -25.36 -17.10
C VAL A 263 -0.07 -25.67 -17.66
N ASN A 264 0.89 -24.76 -17.48
CA ASN A 264 2.26 -24.94 -17.94
C ASN A 264 3.21 -25.29 -16.78
N LYS A 265 2.99 -24.72 -15.59
CA LYS A 265 3.71 -25.06 -14.36
C LYS A 265 2.76 -25.58 -13.29
N GLU A 266 3.14 -26.66 -12.60
CA GLU A 266 2.37 -27.13 -11.43
C GLU A 266 2.46 -26.10 -10.29
N GLY A 267 1.37 -25.91 -9.54
CA GLY A 267 1.22 -24.85 -8.52
C GLY A 267 2.03 -24.99 -7.24
N SER A 268 3.18 -25.65 -7.32
CA SER A 268 4.17 -25.83 -6.25
C SER A 268 5.59 -25.98 -6.80
N SER A 269 5.81 -25.63 -8.08
CA SER A 269 7.11 -25.72 -8.75
C SER A 269 7.81 -24.36 -8.79
N ASP A 270 9.10 -24.39 -8.53
CA ASP A 270 10.09 -23.32 -8.53
C ASP A 270 10.69 -23.03 -9.92
N GLY A 271 10.00 -23.46 -10.98
CA GLY A 271 10.37 -23.16 -12.36
C GLY A 271 10.07 -21.70 -12.75
N THR A 272 10.93 -21.11 -13.60
CA THR A 272 10.79 -19.74 -14.12
C THR A 272 9.75 -19.60 -15.24
N GLU A 273 9.09 -20.68 -15.60
CA GLU A 273 8.08 -20.69 -16.65
C GLU A 273 6.74 -20.12 -16.15
N PRO A 274 5.90 -19.58 -17.05
CA PRO A 274 4.56 -19.18 -16.69
C PRO A 274 3.72 -20.33 -16.13
N ASP A 275 2.77 -19.98 -15.28
CA ASP A 275 1.84 -20.92 -14.67
C ASP A 275 0.78 -21.39 -15.65
N TYR A 276 0.27 -20.44 -16.44
CA TYR A 276 -0.72 -20.68 -17.45
C TYR A 276 -0.38 -19.96 -18.75
N TYR A 277 -0.81 -20.56 -19.85
CA TYR A 277 -1.03 -19.86 -21.11
C TYR A 277 -2.52 -19.71 -21.36
N LEU A 278 -2.96 -18.48 -21.69
CA LEU A 278 -4.35 -18.18 -22.06
C LEU A 278 -4.49 -18.12 -23.58
N TYR A 279 -5.58 -18.65 -24.08
CA TYR A 279 -5.90 -18.80 -25.50
C TYR A 279 -7.28 -18.24 -25.81
N ALA A 280 -7.51 -17.91 -27.08
CA ALA A 280 -8.83 -17.54 -27.55
C ALA A 280 -9.75 -18.79 -27.56
N PRO A 281 -11.06 -18.64 -27.35
CA PRO A 281 -12.01 -19.74 -27.52
C PRO A 281 -11.87 -20.41 -28.89
N GLY A 282 -11.62 -21.72 -28.89
CA GLY A 282 -11.49 -22.52 -30.11
C GLY A 282 -10.20 -22.33 -30.92
N ASP A 283 -9.20 -21.59 -30.42
CA ASP A 283 -7.89 -21.43 -31.06
C ASP A 283 -6.75 -21.55 -30.04
N GLN A 284 -6.10 -22.72 -30.04
CA GLN A 284 -4.96 -23.04 -29.18
C GLN A 284 -3.60 -22.94 -29.91
N ASP A 285 -3.57 -22.43 -31.15
CA ASP A 285 -2.33 -22.40 -31.94
C ASP A 285 -1.35 -21.33 -31.43
N LYS A 286 -1.87 -20.24 -30.85
CA LYS A 286 -1.05 -19.15 -30.32
C LYS A 286 -1.59 -18.62 -28.99
N PRO A 287 -0.79 -18.61 -27.92
CA PRO A 287 -1.21 -18.02 -26.65
C PRO A 287 -1.39 -16.50 -26.79
N LEU A 288 -2.47 -15.99 -26.20
CA LEU A 288 -2.75 -14.56 -26.08
C LEU A 288 -1.97 -13.93 -24.92
N ALA A 289 -1.80 -14.68 -23.84
CA ALA A 289 -1.13 -14.20 -22.63
C ALA A 289 -0.48 -15.34 -21.84
N ALA A 290 0.52 -14.98 -21.06
CA ALA A 290 1.08 -15.81 -20.00
C ALA A 290 0.57 -15.30 -18.65
N VAL A 291 0.28 -16.20 -17.71
CA VAL A 291 -0.16 -15.83 -16.36
C VAL A 291 0.86 -16.34 -15.36
N LEU A 292 1.20 -15.45 -14.42
CA LEU A 292 1.90 -15.78 -13.18
C LEU A 292 0.87 -15.68 -12.05
N SER A 293 0.58 -16.81 -11.42
CA SER A 293 -0.32 -16.94 -10.27
C SER A 293 0.51 -17.07 -9.01
N TYR A 294 0.01 -16.44 -7.96
CA TYR A 294 0.69 -16.42 -6.68
C TYR A 294 -0.27 -16.54 -5.51
N VAL A 295 0.30 -16.87 -4.34
CA VAL A 295 -0.42 -16.88 -3.07
C VAL A 295 -1.05 -15.53 -2.76
N TRP A 296 -2.16 -15.56 -2.02
CA TRP A 296 -2.93 -14.37 -1.73
C TRP A 296 -2.11 -13.35 -0.92
N ASN A 297 -2.17 -12.09 -1.33
CA ASN A 297 -1.60 -10.95 -0.60
C ASN A 297 -0.05 -10.95 -0.49
N ARG A 298 0.66 -11.70 -1.35
CA ARG A 298 2.12 -11.52 -1.49
C ARG A 298 2.46 -10.14 -2.04
N ASN A 299 3.66 -9.66 -1.73
CA ASN A 299 4.25 -8.54 -2.44
C ASN A 299 4.52 -8.93 -3.90
N LEU A 300 4.07 -8.08 -4.82
CA LEU A 300 4.25 -8.27 -6.26
C LEU A 300 5.33 -7.34 -6.85
N ASP A 301 5.93 -6.47 -6.04
CA ASP A 301 7.01 -5.57 -6.45
C ASP A 301 8.39 -6.04 -5.97
N ASP A 302 8.45 -7.09 -5.14
CA ASP A 302 9.68 -7.61 -4.54
C ASP A 302 9.54 -9.10 -4.19
N ILE A 303 10.63 -9.69 -3.68
CA ILE A 303 10.62 -11.00 -3.04
C ILE A 303 9.76 -10.97 -1.77
N ASP A 304 9.05 -12.06 -1.49
CA ASP A 304 8.18 -12.21 -0.31
C ASP A 304 8.19 -13.66 0.22
N PRO A 305 9.33 -14.18 0.72
CA PRO A 305 9.40 -15.53 1.29
C PRO A 305 8.58 -15.69 2.58
N ALA A 306 8.18 -14.58 3.21
CA ALA A 306 7.38 -14.58 4.42
C ALA A 306 5.93 -15.00 4.16
N ARG A 307 5.34 -14.58 3.04
CA ARG A 307 3.97 -14.94 2.66
C ARG A 307 3.91 -16.05 1.61
N ASP A 308 4.91 -16.13 0.74
CA ASP A 308 4.99 -17.08 -0.36
C ASP A 308 6.14 -18.05 -0.16
N HIS A 309 5.84 -19.19 0.47
CA HIS A 309 6.85 -20.22 0.73
C HIS A 309 7.20 -21.06 -0.50
N GLU A 310 6.42 -20.95 -1.59
CA GLU A 310 6.60 -21.75 -2.81
C GLU A 310 7.45 -20.97 -3.84
N THR A 311 7.17 -19.68 -4.03
CA THR A 311 7.81 -18.81 -5.04
C THR A 311 8.25 -17.44 -4.49
N GLY A 312 8.41 -17.31 -3.16
CA GLY A 312 8.72 -16.03 -2.54
C GLY A 312 10.08 -15.43 -2.87
N ASN A 313 10.99 -16.18 -3.48
CA ASN A 313 12.27 -15.64 -3.97
C ASN A 313 12.17 -15.03 -5.39
N GLU A 314 11.02 -15.16 -6.06
CA GLU A 314 10.78 -14.58 -7.37
C GLU A 314 10.33 -13.12 -7.24
N ILE A 315 10.83 -12.23 -8.10
CA ILE A 315 10.29 -10.87 -8.28
C ILE A 315 9.32 -10.92 -9.47
N PRO A 316 8.01 -10.72 -9.25
CA PRO A 316 7.02 -10.85 -10.32
C PRO A 316 7.28 -9.88 -11.48
N GLY A 317 7.32 -10.42 -12.70
CA GLY A 317 7.52 -9.63 -13.93
C GLY A 317 8.97 -9.25 -14.23
N ALA A 318 9.96 -9.68 -13.44
CA ALA A 318 11.39 -9.48 -13.72
C ALA A 318 12.01 -10.55 -14.66
N LEU A 319 11.19 -11.22 -15.47
CA LEU A 319 11.59 -12.26 -16.43
C LEU A 319 12.44 -11.73 -17.58
#